data_AF-A0A1H2CX80-F1
#
_entry.id   AF-A0A1H2CX80-F1
#
_cell.length_a   1.000
_cell.length_b   1.000
_cell.length_c   1.000
_cell.angle_alpha   90.00
_cell.angle_beta   90.00
_cell.angle_gamma   90.00
#
_symmetry.space_group_name_H-M   'P 1'
#
loop_
_entity.id
_entity.type
_entity.pdbx_description
1 polymer ?
#
loop_
_entity_poly.entity_id
_entity_poly.type
_entity_poly.pdbx_seq_one_letter_code
_entity_poly.pdbx_strand_id
1 'polypeptide(L)'
;MRLRTHAFVALTSATVLALTGCSSSTGASTAAPVTNQAPAATGGAPSSTPTSDPGDGGCPAPAATLEKLMKLDAGFRIDKSSIKCSQGWAVAGIIAADKAQQGDGQFLFKFSDSTETWTSRGEGSSFDCATYDIPKSTGFCS
;
A
#
# COMPACT_ATOMS: atom_id res chain seq x y z
N MET A 1 -16.57 -22.67 -37.57
CA MET A 1 -15.80 -21.54 -38.15
C MET A 1 -15.14 -20.81 -36.98
N ARG A 2 -13.81 -20.58 -36.99
CA ARG A 2 -13.12 -19.35 -37.48
C ARG A 2 -13.71 -18.04 -36.94
N LEU A 3 -12.96 -17.10 -36.35
CA LEU A 3 -11.63 -17.14 -35.72
C LEU A 3 -11.51 -15.89 -34.79
N ARG A 4 -10.54 -15.85 -33.85
CA ARG A 4 -10.28 -14.70 -32.98
C ARG A 4 -9.79 -13.47 -33.77
N THR A 5 -10.22 -12.28 -33.37
CA THR A 5 -9.53 -11.01 -33.65
C THR A 5 -9.58 -10.11 -32.41
N HIS A 6 -8.44 -9.91 -31.74
CA HIS A 6 -8.26 -8.81 -30.78
C HIS A 6 -7.25 -7.82 -31.39
N ALA A 7 -7.61 -6.54 -31.43
CA ALA A 7 -6.69 -5.48 -31.85
C ALA A 7 -5.98 -4.89 -30.62
N PHE A 8 -4.70 -5.21 -30.45
CA PHE A 8 -3.82 -4.51 -29.51
C PHE A 8 -3.11 -3.38 -30.28
N VAL A 9 -3.23 -2.14 -29.79
CA VAL A 9 -2.41 -1.01 -30.24
C VAL A 9 -1.84 -0.34 -29.00
N ALA A 10 -0.52 -0.47 -28.82
CA ALA A 10 0.22 0.25 -27.80
C ALA A 10 0.96 1.42 -28.47
N LEU A 11 0.91 2.60 -27.85
CA LEU A 11 1.69 3.77 -28.28
C LEU A 11 2.43 4.34 -27.08
N THR A 12 3.76 4.21 -27.09
CA THR A 12 4.66 4.76 -26.07
C THR A 12 5.21 6.11 -26.53
N SER A 13 5.17 7.12 -25.67
CA SER A 13 5.94 8.35 -25.81
C SER A 13 6.56 8.72 -24.46
N ALA A 14 7.86 8.98 -24.44
CA ALA A 14 8.59 9.44 -23.27
C ALA A 14 9.08 10.87 -23.51
N THR A 15 9.18 11.67 -22.44
CA THR A 15 9.71 13.03 -22.50
C THR A 15 10.66 13.26 -21.35
N VAL A 16 11.88 13.74 -21.63
CA VAL A 16 12.89 14.08 -20.64
C VAL A 16 13.09 15.59 -20.63
N LEU A 17 13.08 16.22 -19.46
CA LEU A 17 13.63 17.55 -19.27
C LEU A 17 14.70 17.50 -18.17
N ALA A 18 15.89 17.99 -18.52
CA ALA A 18 16.93 18.35 -17.57
C ALA A 18 17.08 19.88 -17.59
N LEU A 19 17.29 20.50 -16.42
CA LEU A 19 17.58 21.92 -16.31
C LEU A 19 18.85 22.11 -15.48
N THR A 20 19.86 22.70 -16.12
CA THR A 20 21.14 23.08 -15.51
C THR A 20 21.06 24.50 -14.97
N GLY A 21 21.75 24.77 -13.85
CA GLY A 21 21.85 26.09 -13.25
C GLY A 21 23.17 26.28 -12.54
N CYS A 22 24.05 27.12 -13.10
CA CYS A 22 25.34 27.50 -12.50
C CYS A 22 25.33 28.99 -12.15
N SER A 23 25.97 29.39 -11.05
CA SER A 23 26.80 30.62 -10.96
C SER A 23 27.57 30.74 -9.63
N SER A 24 28.77 31.32 -9.72
CA SER A 24 29.70 31.69 -8.64
C SER A 24 29.62 33.20 -8.36
N SER A 25 30.04 33.82 -7.25
CA SER A 25 30.50 33.41 -5.89
C SER A 25 30.44 34.72 -5.03
N THR A 26 31.17 35.06 -3.96
CA THR A 26 32.39 34.60 -3.26
C THR A 26 32.42 35.21 -1.84
N GLY A 27 33.04 34.59 -0.84
CA GLY A 27 33.29 35.23 0.46
C GLY A 27 34.01 34.35 1.48
N ALA A 28 35.03 34.88 2.16
CA ALA A 28 35.81 34.15 3.18
C ALA A 28 36.27 35.08 4.32
N SER A 29 36.19 34.60 5.57
CA SER A 29 36.94 35.06 6.74
C SER A 29 36.78 34.06 7.89
N THR A 30 37.72 34.08 8.85
CA THR A 30 38.03 32.90 9.69
C THR A 30 37.91 33.18 11.18
N ALA A 31 37.21 32.31 11.92
CA ALA A 31 37.37 32.11 13.37
C ALA A 31 36.88 30.70 13.77
N ALA A 32 37.42 30.14 14.85
CA ALA A 32 37.13 28.80 15.39
C ALA A 32 37.34 28.81 16.92
N PRO A 33 37.12 27.71 17.67
CA PRO A 33 36.26 26.53 17.41
C PRO A 33 35.21 26.33 18.53
N VAL A 34 34.05 25.74 18.23
CA VAL A 34 33.14 25.20 19.28
C VAL A 34 32.58 23.85 18.85
N THR A 35 32.53 22.92 19.81
CA THR A 35 32.18 21.50 19.64
C THR A 35 30.73 21.27 19.24
N ASN A 36 30.47 20.53 18.15
CA ASN A 36 29.57 19.36 18.19
C ASN A 36 29.56 18.53 16.89
N GLN A 37 29.53 17.20 17.08
CA GLN A 37 28.99 16.14 16.22
C GLN A 37 29.33 16.12 14.72
N ALA A 38 29.97 15.03 14.27
CA ALA A 38 30.30 14.81 12.86
C ALA A 38 29.07 14.31 12.06
N PRO A 39 28.71 14.96 10.92
CA PRO A 39 27.81 14.38 9.93
C PRO A 39 28.58 13.37 9.07
N ALA A 40 28.70 12.13 9.55
CA ALA A 40 29.22 11.04 8.73
C ALA A 40 28.24 10.75 7.57
N ALA A 41 28.73 10.77 6.34
CA ALA A 41 27.90 10.54 5.17
C ALA A 41 27.49 9.06 5.04
N THR A 42 26.20 8.80 4.81
CA THR A 42 25.67 7.79 3.87
C THR A 42 24.15 7.96 3.79
N GLY A 43 23.64 8.42 2.65
CA GLY A 43 22.20 8.51 2.37
C GLY A 43 21.58 7.15 2.05
N GLY A 44 21.74 6.18 2.95
CA GLY A 44 21.18 4.85 2.81
C GLY A 44 19.65 4.90 2.85
N ALA A 45 19.00 4.06 2.05
CA ALA A 45 17.54 4.00 2.05
C ALA A 45 17.03 3.57 3.45
N PRO A 46 15.96 4.18 3.98
CA PRO A 46 15.17 3.55 5.02
C PRO A 46 14.53 2.31 4.39
N SER A 47 15.18 1.16 4.58
CA SER A 47 14.53 -0.14 4.42
C SER A 47 13.43 -0.20 5.47
N SER A 48 12.21 0.18 5.08
CA SER A 48 11.02 0.17 5.92
C SER A 48 10.55 -1.26 6.17
N THR A 49 11.39 -2.04 6.86
CA THR A 49 10.99 -3.26 7.54
C THR A 49 9.77 -2.90 8.39
N PRO A 50 8.60 -3.50 8.16
CA PRO A 50 7.45 -3.21 8.99
C PRO A 50 7.75 -3.74 10.40
N THR A 51 7.92 -2.83 11.36
CA THR A 51 7.83 -3.20 12.77
C THR A 51 6.43 -3.73 13.00
N SER A 52 6.31 -5.05 13.10
CA SER A 52 5.10 -5.71 13.58
C SER A 52 4.87 -5.31 15.03
N ASP A 53 3.97 -4.36 15.25
CA ASP A 53 3.43 -4.06 16.58
C ASP A 53 2.53 -5.23 17.01
N PRO A 54 2.90 -6.03 18.02
CA PRO A 54 2.21 -7.28 18.33
C PRO A 54 1.23 -7.09 19.50
N GLY A 55 0.21 -6.24 19.29
CA GLY A 55 -0.88 -6.01 20.24
C GLY A 55 -2.00 -7.07 20.17
N ASP A 56 -2.28 -7.71 21.31
CA ASP A 56 -3.51 -8.48 21.62
C ASP A 56 -4.05 -9.44 20.54
N GLY A 57 -3.17 -10.13 19.81
CA GLY A 57 -3.54 -11.15 18.82
C GLY A 57 -4.32 -10.64 17.61
N GLY A 58 -4.43 -9.31 17.46
CA GLY A 58 -5.27 -8.66 16.46
C GLY A 58 -4.56 -8.46 15.13
N CYS A 59 -4.81 -9.38 14.19
CA CYS A 59 -4.66 -9.17 12.74
C CYS A 59 -3.31 -8.64 12.22
N PRO A 60 -2.41 -9.50 11.69
CA PRO A 60 -1.10 -9.09 11.14
C PRO A 60 -1.19 -8.39 9.77
N ALA A 61 -2.22 -7.57 9.56
CA ALA A 61 -2.50 -6.83 8.33
C ALA A 61 -2.48 -5.31 8.58
N PRO A 62 -1.32 -4.66 8.54
CA PRO A 62 -1.25 -3.21 8.69
C PRO A 62 -2.10 -2.53 7.60
N ALA A 63 -2.97 -1.59 7.98
CA ALA A 63 -3.83 -0.87 7.02
C ALA A 63 -3.04 -0.26 5.85
N ALA A 64 -1.88 0.33 6.14
CA ALA A 64 -0.98 0.90 5.13
C ALA A 64 -0.25 -0.13 4.25
N THR A 65 -0.33 -1.42 4.57
CA THR A 65 0.04 -2.52 3.67
C THR A 65 -1.14 -2.88 2.77
N LEU A 66 -2.35 -2.98 3.33
CA LEU A 66 -3.58 -3.27 2.58
C LEU A 66 -3.90 -2.17 1.54
N GLU A 67 -3.84 -0.90 1.92
CA GLU A 67 -4.05 0.26 1.04
C GLU A 67 -3.18 0.22 -0.24
N LYS A 68 -1.94 -0.25 -0.13
CA LYS A 68 -1.01 -0.38 -1.27
C LYS A 68 -1.40 -1.48 -2.26
N LEU A 69 -2.08 -2.52 -1.80
CA LEU A 69 -2.56 -3.62 -2.66
C LEU A 69 -3.79 -3.20 -3.48
N MET A 70 -4.53 -2.23 -2.98
CA MET A 70 -5.84 -1.82 -3.50
C MET A 70 -5.75 -0.85 -4.67
N LYS A 71 -4.72 0.00 -4.68
CA LYS A 71 -4.59 1.13 -5.62
C LYS A 71 -5.80 2.08 -5.58
N LEU A 72 -6.31 2.33 -4.36
CA LEU A 72 -7.45 3.22 -4.12
C LEU A 72 -7.23 4.61 -4.73
N ASP A 73 -8.30 5.20 -5.27
CA ASP A 73 -8.30 6.57 -5.78
C ASP A 73 -8.03 7.61 -4.68
N ALA A 74 -7.56 8.79 -5.10
CA ALA A 74 -7.17 9.86 -4.18
C ALA A 74 -8.36 10.33 -3.33
N GLY A 75 -8.28 10.07 -2.01
CA GLY A 75 -9.33 10.38 -1.03
C GLY A 75 -9.93 9.14 -0.36
N PHE A 76 -9.72 7.96 -0.93
CA PHE A 76 -10.11 6.69 -0.30
C PHE A 76 -8.96 6.09 0.51
N ARG A 77 -9.28 5.44 1.62
CA ARG A 77 -8.35 4.87 2.61
C ARG A 77 -9.00 3.69 3.34
N ILE A 78 -8.24 2.81 3.98
CA ILE A 78 -8.81 1.70 4.76
C ILE A 78 -9.26 2.18 6.14
N ASP A 79 -10.46 1.79 6.58
CA ASP A 79 -10.88 1.98 7.97
C ASP A 79 -10.17 0.96 8.85
N LYS A 80 -9.18 1.43 9.62
CA LYS A 80 -8.42 0.62 10.59
C LYS A 80 -9.31 -0.10 11.61
N SER A 81 -10.46 0.47 11.98
CA SER A 81 -11.39 -0.11 12.96
C SER A 81 -12.31 -1.18 12.35
N SER A 82 -12.43 -1.22 11.03
CA SER A 82 -13.18 -2.24 10.31
C SER A 82 -12.38 -3.53 10.05
N ILE A 83 -11.05 -3.48 10.17
CA ILE A 83 -10.16 -4.59 9.80
C ILE A 83 -10.40 -5.78 10.72
N LYS A 84 -10.70 -6.95 10.14
CA LYS A 84 -10.81 -8.23 10.85
C LYS A 84 -9.95 -9.25 10.16
N CYS A 85 -9.10 -9.97 10.91
CA CYS A 85 -8.39 -11.15 10.42
C CYS A 85 -8.94 -12.44 11.01
N SER A 86 -8.88 -13.53 10.24
CA SER A 86 -9.06 -14.90 10.72
C SER A 86 -8.40 -15.87 9.76
N GLN A 87 -7.65 -16.85 10.27
CA GLN A 87 -7.12 -17.99 9.49
C GLN A 87 -6.39 -17.62 8.18
N GLY A 88 -5.50 -16.61 8.22
CA GLY A 88 -4.75 -16.13 7.05
C GLY A 88 -5.55 -15.24 6.07
N TRP A 89 -6.81 -14.94 6.38
CA TRP A 89 -7.65 -13.99 5.66
C TRP A 89 -7.81 -12.69 6.43
N ALA A 90 -8.06 -11.60 5.71
CA ALA A 90 -8.52 -10.34 6.28
C ALA A 90 -9.66 -9.75 5.44
N VAL A 91 -10.59 -9.06 6.11
CA VAL A 91 -11.55 -8.15 5.48
C VAL A 91 -11.39 -6.75 6.05
N ALA A 92 -11.60 -5.73 5.23
CA ALA A 92 -11.58 -4.34 5.66
C ALA A 92 -12.49 -3.46 4.79
N GLY A 93 -13.25 -2.56 5.41
CA GLY A 93 -13.97 -1.48 4.74
C GLY A 93 -13.07 -0.30 4.41
N ILE A 94 -13.52 0.54 3.49
CA ILE A 94 -12.91 1.83 3.15
C ILE A 94 -13.62 3.01 3.83
N ILE A 95 -12.88 4.10 4.01
CA ILE A 95 -13.42 5.44 4.27
C ILE A 95 -13.20 6.27 3.00
N ALA A 96 -14.26 6.89 2.48
CA ALA A 96 -14.19 7.89 1.43
C ALA A 96 -13.98 9.30 2.00
N ALA A 97 -13.35 10.21 1.26
CA ALA A 97 -13.19 11.61 1.66
C ALA A 97 -14.52 12.36 1.70
N ASP A 98 -15.44 12.03 0.80
CA ASP A 98 -16.84 12.48 0.81
C ASP A 98 -17.75 11.31 1.22
N LYS A 99 -18.66 11.55 2.18
CA LYS A 99 -19.66 10.56 2.57
C LYS A 99 -20.67 10.23 1.48
N ALA A 100 -20.88 11.09 0.49
CA ALA A 100 -21.69 10.77 -0.68
C ALA A 100 -21.03 9.73 -1.61
N GLN A 101 -19.73 9.49 -1.45
CA GLN A 101 -18.95 8.47 -2.16
C GLN A 101 -18.71 7.21 -1.31
N GLN A 102 -19.23 7.16 -0.08
CA GLN A 102 -19.05 6.05 0.84
C GLN A 102 -20.00 4.89 0.51
N GLY A 103 -19.48 3.85 -0.14
CA GLY A 103 -20.16 2.56 -0.26
C GLY A 103 -20.10 1.73 1.04
N ASP A 104 -20.85 0.63 1.06
CA ASP A 104 -20.77 -0.47 2.01
C ASP A 104 -19.71 -1.54 1.63
N GLY A 105 -18.97 -1.28 0.55
CA GLY A 105 -17.94 -2.16 0.01
C GLY A 105 -16.82 -2.48 1.01
N GLN A 106 -16.59 -3.78 1.19
CA GLN A 106 -15.45 -4.34 1.90
C GLN A 106 -14.48 -4.95 0.88
N PHE A 107 -13.22 -5.00 1.25
CA PHE A 107 -12.16 -5.64 0.49
C PHE A 107 -11.65 -6.89 1.21
N LEU A 108 -11.44 -7.95 0.43
CA LEU A 108 -10.97 -9.25 0.90
C LEU A 108 -9.49 -9.43 0.55
N PHE A 109 -8.70 -9.85 1.54
CA PHE A 109 -7.27 -10.09 1.40
C PHE A 109 -6.89 -11.48 1.92
N LYS A 110 -5.86 -12.08 1.30
CA LYS A 110 -5.25 -13.33 1.76
C LYS A 110 -3.77 -13.15 2.02
N PHE A 111 -3.31 -13.59 3.17
CA PHE A 111 -1.89 -13.75 3.51
C PHE A 111 -1.34 -15.04 2.88
N SER A 112 -0.07 -15.01 2.50
CA SER A 112 0.64 -16.12 1.87
C SER A 112 1.89 -16.42 2.69
N ASP A 113 1.83 -17.45 3.54
CA ASP A 113 2.92 -17.82 4.46
C ASP A 113 4.23 -18.18 3.74
N SER A 114 4.16 -18.63 2.48
CA SER A 114 5.33 -18.95 1.64
C SER A 114 6.03 -17.72 1.05
N THR A 115 5.43 -16.54 1.14
CA THR A 115 5.97 -15.28 0.61
C THR A 115 5.89 -14.12 1.60
N GLU A 116 5.38 -14.37 2.81
CA GLU A 116 5.13 -13.41 3.90
C GLU A 116 4.36 -12.15 3.47
N THR A 117 3.50 -12.27 2.45
CA THR A 117 2.80 -11.14 1.81
C THR A 117 1.29 -11.27 1.83
N TRP A 118 0.64 -10.12 1.99
CA TRP A 118 -0.79 -9.95 1.76
C TRP A 118 -1.07 -9.74 0.26
N THR A 119 -2.20 -10.27 -0.21
CA THR A 119 -2.70 -10.13 -1.57
C THR A 119 -4.17 -9.72 -1.56
N SER A 120 -4.57 -8.81 -2.45
CA SER A 120 -6.00 -8.54 -2.70
C SER A 120 -6.64 -9.74 -3.40
N ARG A 121 -7.88 -10.08 -3.03
CA ARG A 121 -8.63 -11.22 -3.55
C ARG A 121 -9.98 -10.85 -4.15
N GLY A 122 -10.62 -9.78 -3.67
CA GLY A 122 -11.91 -9.31 -4.18
C GLY A 122 -12.44 -8.09 -3.43
N GLU A 123 -13.55 -7.56 -3.91
CA GLU A 123 -14.32 -6.44 -3.35
C GLU A 123 -15.80 -6.81 -3.37
N GLY A 124 -16.57 -6.37 -2.37
CA GLY A 124 -18.02 -6.57 -2.30
C GLY A 124 -18.59 -6.19 -0.94
N SER A 125 -19.91 -6.01 -0.86
CA SER A 125 -20.60 -5.82 0.42
C SER A 125 -20.69 -7.12 1.24
N SER A 126 -20.70 -8.28 0.57
CA SER A 126 -20.50 -9.62 1.15
C SER A 126 -19.67 -10.53 0.24
N PHE A 127 -19.23 -11.67 0.78
CA PHE A 127 -18.40 -12.65 0.07
C PHE A 127 -19.01 -14.06 0.17
N ASP A 128 -19.10 -14.76 -0.97
CA ASP A 128 -19.29 -16.22 -0.94
C ASP A 128 -17.96 -16.91 -0.61
N CYS A 129 -17.98 -17.75 0.43
CA CYS A 129 -16.82 -18.53 0.87
C CYS A 129 -16.32 -19.49 -0.22
N ALA A 130 -17.19 -20.09 -1.02
CA ALA A 130 -16.80 -21.09 -2.00
C ALA A 130 -16.04 -20.47 -3.19
N THR A 131 -16.50 -19.32 -3.69
CA THR A 131 -15.91 -18.55 -4.80
C THR A 131 -14.47 -18.12 -4.53
N TYR A 132 -14.09 -17.93 -3.26
CA TYR A 132 -12.79 -17.41 -2.85
C TYR A 132 -11.90 -18.39 -2.09
N ASP A 133 -12.32 -19.64 -1.85
CA ASP A 133 -11.65 -20.62 -0.96
C ASP A 133 -11.50 -20.14 0.51
N ILE A 134 -12.47 -19.38 1.02
CA ILE A 134 -12.46 -18.89 2.40
C ILE A 134 -13.04 -19.99 3.32
N PRO A 135 -12.36 -20.37 4.42
CA PRO A 135 -12.96 -21.24 5.43
C PRO A 135 -14.17 -20.57 6.09
N LYS A 136 -15.31 -21.28 6.18
CA LYS A 136 -16.53 -20.76 6.84
C LYS A 136 -16.31 -20.38 8.31
N SER A 137 -15.31 -20.99 8.96
CA SER A 137 -14.83 -20.66 10.31
C SER A 137 -14.24 -19.26 10.47
N THR A 138 -14.00 -18.52 9.38
CA THR A 138 -13.58 -17.11 9.44
C THR A 138 -14.68 -16.16 9.90
N GLY A 139 -15.96 -16.51 9.64
CA GLY A 139 -17.09 -15.61 9.88
C GLY A 139 -17.20 -14.43 8.90
N PHE A 140 -16.49 -14.45 7.77
CA PHE A 140 -16.48 -13.36 6.77
C PHE A 140 -17.53 -13.53 5.64
N CYS A 141 -18.22 -14.67 5.60
CA CYS A 141 -19.16 -15.02 4.55
C CYS A 141 -20.60 -15.04 5.09
N SER A 142 -21.56 -14.72 4.22
CA SER A 142 -23.01 -14.75 4.46
C SER A 142 -23.68 -15.89 3.69
#